data_AF-A0A8C0J4W1-F1
#
_entry.id   AF-A0A8C0J4W1-F1
#
_cell.length_a   1.000
_cell.length_b   1.000
_cell.length_c   1.000
_cell.angle_alpha   90.00
_cell.angle_beta   90.00
_cell.angle_gamma   90.00
#
_symmetry.space_group_name_H-M   'P 1'
#
loop_
_entity.id
_entity.type
_entity.pdbx_description
1 polymer ?
#
loop_
_entity_poly.entity_id
_entity_poly.type
_entity_poly.pdbx_seq_one_letter_code
_entity_poly.pdbx_strand_id
1 'polypeptide(L)'
;CSRAKADSLPALPFFQNTYYPLHWPVFRTKWLGMPGHTTSMSYPTSGIVFGNMLANSGGIPAFKFQSRRDSVDWRRFSAIDVERVARELDVTTLQENIASVTFCNLDSEKCPHCQQPIDPVLLKVLKMAQLTIEYLLHSQEYLTASMALQEEQLQATLEELKRTKQELDKQAEELKGVKEESRKRKKMIATQQLLLQAGTNNYHKCQLCDKAFMNYSYLQAHIQRRHTEASEAGEYGKKKQVEQMEDEIQELRMKLKETHTQLEIEREAETQRRVQVWKKSVFPRIWGEMGEGGRRDIYFS
;
A
#
# COMPACT_ATOMS: atom_id res chain seq x y z
N CYS A 1 -53.18 -10.36 -32.69
CA CYS A 1 -51.72 -10.30 -32.47
C CYS A 1 -51.26 -8.87 -32.72
N SER A 2 -51.03 -8.07 -31.68
CA SER A 2 -50.15 -6.88 -31.68
C SER A 2 -50.10 -6.33 -30.26
N ARG A 3 -48.91 -6.44 -29.68
CA ARG A 3 -48.58 -6.22 -28.27
C ARG A 3 -48.35 -4.72 -28.05
N ALA A 4 -49.11 -4.13 -27.13
CA ALA A 4 -48.97 -2.74 -26.72
C ALA A 4 -47.67 -2.53 -25.92
N LYS A 5 -47.02 -1.39 -26.17
CA LYS A 5 -45.97 -0.80 -25.34
C LYS A 5 -46.51 -0.60 -23.92
N ALA A 6 -45.88 -1.24 -22.94
CA ALA A 6 -46.06 -0.91 -21.53
C ALA A 6 -44.94 0.04 -21.14
N ASP A 7 -45.30 1.32 -21.01
CA ASP A 7 -44.45 2.34 -20.40
C ASP A 7 -44.14 1.92 -18.95
N SER A 8 -42.85 1.86 -18.65
CA SER A 8 -42.32 1.57 -17.32
C SER A 8 -42.58 2.77 -16.40
N LEU A 9 -43.68 2.73 -15.66
CA LEU A 9 -43.92 3.63 -14.54
C LEU A 9 -42.87 3.38 -13.44
N PRO A 10 -42.26 4.43 -12.85
CA PRO A 10 -41.41 4.28 -11.69
C PRO A 10 -42.23 3.68 -10.55
N ALA A 11 -41.74 2.59 -9.96
CA ALA A 11 -42.40 1.92 -8.84
C ALA A 11 -42.62 2.92 -7.70
N LEU A 12 -43.87 3.21 -7.41
CA LEU A 12 -44.25 4.04 -6.26
C LEU A 12 -43.73 3.36 -4.98
N PRO A 13 -43.19 4.12 -4.01
CA PRO A 13 -42.62 3.57 -2.77
C PRO A 13 -43.67 2.92 -1.84
N PHE A 14 -44.95 2.95 -2.22
CA PHE A 14 -46.07 2.38 -1.50
C PHE A 14 -46.87 1.46 -2.42
N PHE A 15 -46.99 0.18 -2.06
CA PHE A 15 -47.89 -0.77 -2.72
C PHE A 15 -48.53 -1.68 -1.66
N GLN A 16 -49.86 -1.83 -1.70
CA GLN A 16 -50.64 -2.68 -0.77
C GLN A 16 -50.25 -2.50 0.72
N ASN A 17 -50.26 -1.26 1.22
CA ASN A 17 -49.91 -0.94 2.62
C ASN A 17 -48.48 -1.34 3.05
N THR A 18 -47.59 -1.57 2.09
CA THR A 18 -46.20 -1.91 2.33
C THR A 18 -45.30 -0.82 1.76
N TYR A 19 -44.41 -0.27 2.58
CA TYR A 19 -43.41 0.70 2.17
C TYR A 19 -42.12 -0.03 1.75
N TYR A 20 -41.64 0.27 0.56
CA TYR A 20 -40.35 -0.20 0.04
C TYR A 20 -39.38 0.99 0.06
N PRO A 21 -38.29 0.91 0.86
CA PRO A 21 -37.29 1.97 0.91
C PRO A 21 -36.72 2.24 -0.49
N LEU A 22 -36.79 3.50 -0.94
CA LEU A 22 -36.14 3.92 -2.18
C LEU A 22 -34.62 3.82 -1.98
N HIS A 23 -33.97 3.01 -2.82
CA HIS A 23 -32.51 2.98 -2.89
C HIS A 23 -32.01 4.40 -3.19
N TRP A 24 -31.24 5.00 -2.30
CA TRP A 24 -30.60 6.27 -2.62
C TRP A 24 -29.52 5.99 -3.67
N PRO A 25 -29.58 6.60 -4.87
CA PRO A 25 -28.45 6.51 -5.78
C PRO A 25 -27.29 7.22 -5.11
N VAL A 26 -26.26 6.46 -4.75
CA VAL A 26 -24.97 7.01 -4.32
C VAL A 26 -24.53 7.99 -5.41
N PHE A 27 -24.60 9.28 -5.12
CA PHE A 27 -24.17 10.34 -6.02
C PHE A 27 -22.68 10.14 -6.28
N ARG A 28 -22.36 9.52 -7.42
CA ARG A 28 -21.00 9.34 -7.88
C ARG A 28 -20.49 10.69 -8.36
N THR A 29 -19.81 11.45 -7.51
CA THR A 29 -19.00 12.60 -7.95
C THR A 29 -17.83 12.06 -8.76
N LYS A 30 -18.06 11.84 -10.06
CA LYS A 30 -17.00 11.55 -11.02
C LYS A 30 -16.28 12.87 -11.29
N TRP A 31 -15.13 13.06 -10.65
CA TRP A 31 -14.19 14.11 -10.99
C TRP A 31 -13.79 13.94 -12.46
N LEU A 32 -14.17 14.89 -13.30
CA LEU A 32 -13.76 15.01 -14.69
C LEU A 32 -12.31 15.49 -14.74
N GLY A 33 -11.37 14.54 -14.83
CA GLY A 33 -9.98 14.82 -15.23
C GLY A 33 -9.89 15.10 -16.72
N MET A 34 -9.15 16.15 -17.08
CA MET A 34 -8.94 16.69 -18.42
C MET A 34 -8.27 15.70 -19.42
N PRO A 35 -8.39 15.93 -20.74
CA PRO A 35 -7.98 14.99 -21.78
C PRO A 35 -6.54 15.21 -22.25
N GLY A 36 -5.83 14.12 -22.56
CA GLY A 36 -4.60 14.16 -23.32
C GLY A 36 -3.86 12.83 -23.31
N HIS A 37 -3.35 12.45 -24.48
CA HIS A 37 -2.35 11.40 -24.75
C HIS A 37 -2.90 9.98 -24.98
N THR A 38 -3.10 9.73 -26.28
CA THR A 38 -3.26 8.44 -26.93
C THR A 38 -2.03 7.56 -26.73
N THR A 39 -2.16 6.43 -26.04
CA THR A 39 -1.36 5.22 -26.33
C THR A 39 -2.18 4.01 -25.93
N SER A 40 -2.55 3.23 -26.94
CA SER A 40 -3.25 1.95 -26.82
C SER A 40 -2.33 0.93 -26.16
N MET A 41 -2.71 0.41 -24.99
CA MET A 41 -2.17 -0.82 -24.42
C MET A 41 -3.35 -1.65 -23.89
N SER A 42 -3.59 -2.76 -24.58
CA SER A 42 -4.60 -3.76 -24.27
C SER A 42 -4.20 -4.56 -23.03
N TYR A 43 -4.94 -4.37 -21.94
CA TYR A 43 -4.98 -5.31 -20.82
C TYR A 43 -6.30 -6.09 -20.92
N PRO A 44 -6.35 -7.38 -20.54
CA PRO A 44 -7.59 -8.14 -20.56
C PRO A 44 -8.56 -7.53 -19.56
N THR A 45 -9.55 -6.83 -20.12
CA THR A 45 -10.76 -6.41 -19.42
C THR A 45 -11.52 -7.66 -19.03
N SER A 46 -11.27 -8.18 -17.82
CA SER A 46 -12.26 -8.95 -17.07
C SER A 46 -13.37 -7.99 -16.64
N GLY A 47 -14.09 -7.48 -17.62
CA GLY A 47 -15.27 -6.64 -17.47
C GLY A 47 -16.47 -7.51 -17.18
N ILE A 48 -16.52 -8.08 -15.98
CA ILE A 48 -17.75 -8.60 -15.38
C ILE A 48 -17.68 -8.29 -13.89
N VAL A 49 -17.95 -7.05 -13.50
CA VAL A 49 -18.70 -6.74 -12.26
C VAL A 49 -19.20 -5.32 -12.42
N PHE A 50 -20.45 -5.14 -12.79
CA PHE A 50 -21.34 -4.01 -12.43
C PHE A 50 -22.62 -4.14 -13.28
N GLY A 51 -23.13 -5.37 -13.35
CA GLY A 51 -24.46 -5.69 -13.79
C GLY A 51 -25.16 -6.35 -12.61
N ASN A 52 -26.30 -5.80 -12.24
CA ASN A 52 -27.25 -6.37 -11.28
C ASN A 52 -26.73 -6.54 -9.85
N MET A 53 -26.58 -5.42 -9.14
CA MET A 53 -26.95 -5.42 -7.72
C MET A 53 -28.34 -4.80 -7.63
N LEU A 54 -29.35 -5.57 -8.06
CA LEU A 54 -30.58 -5.55 -7.27
C LEU A 54 -30.17 -6.14 -5.93
N ALA A 55 -29.74 -5.29 -5.01
CA ALA A 55 -29.45 -5.69 -3.64
C ALA A 55 -30.77 -6.11 -3.00
N ASN A 56 -31.13 -7.37 -3.21
CA ASN A 56 -32.06 -8.09 -2.39
C ASN A 56 -31.41 -9.43 -2.03
N SER A 57 -30.39 -9.37 -1.18
CA SER A 57 -29.80 -10.52 -0.51
C SER A 57 -29.08 -10.00 0.75
N GLY A 58 -29.87 -9.77 1.81
CA GLY A 58 -29.40 -9.35 3.13
C GLY A 58 -30.04 -8.06 3.70
N GLY A 59 -30.91 -7.38 2.93
CA GLY A 59 -31.44 -6.06 3.29
C GLY A 59 -32.79 -6.13 4.01
N ILE A 60 -32.88 -5.36 5.08
CA ILE A 60 -34.00 -5.05 5.99
C ILE A 60 -35.40 -5.33 5.37
N PRO A 61 -36.27 -6.12 6.05
CA PRO A 61 -37.57 -6.51 5.52
C PRO A 61 -38.48 -5.32 5.21
N ALA A 62 -39.38 -5.51 4.24
CA ALA A 62 -40.33 -4.48 3.84
C ALA A 62 -41.24 -4.07 5.01
N PHE A 63 -41.48 -2.76 5.15
CA PHE A 63 -42.24 -2.20 6.27
C PHE A 63 -43.74 -2.29 6.04
N LYS A 64 -44.46 -2.80 7.04
CA LYS A 64 -45.92 -2.82 7.07
C LYS A 64 -46.38 -2.59 8.50
N PHE A 65 -47.38 -1.72 8.65
CA PHE A 65 -48.01 -1.50 9.95
C PHE A 65 -48.65 -2.78 10.49
N GLN A 66 -48.37 -3.07 11.75
CA GLN A 66 -48.87 -4.22 12.47
C GLN A 66 -50.32 -4.00 12.91
N SER A 67 -51.05 -5.09 13.08
CA SER A 67 -52.41 -5.03 13.63
C SER A 67 -52.35 -4.89 15.14
N ARG A 68 -53.02 -3.86 15.68
CA ARG A 68 -53.07 -3.57 17.11
C ARG A 68 -54.02 -4.53 17.80
N ARG A 69 -53.48 -5.45 18.60
CA ARG A 69 -54.26 -6.50 19.30
C ARG A 69 -54.15 -6.42 20.81
N ASP A 70 -53.19 -5.66 21.33
CA ASP A 70 -52.89 -5.64 22.76
C ASP A 70 -53.89 -4.77 23.52
N SER A 71 -54.37 -5.24 24.67
CA SER A 71 -55.27 -4.44 25.53
C SER A 71 -54.50 -3.36 26.29
N VAL A 72 -55.15 -2.25 26.61
CA VAL A 72 -54.53 -1.18 27.39
C VAL A 72 -54.47 -1.55 28.89
N ASP A 73 -53.27 -1.57 29.48
CA ASP A 73 -53.11 -1.69 30.93
C ASP A 73 -53.21 -0.32 31.61
N TRP A 74 -54.45 0.09 31.91
CA TRP A 74 -54.75 1.36 32.55
C TRP A 74 -54.09 1.56 33.92
N ARG A 75 -53.84 0.47 34.67
CA ARG A 75 -53.20 0.56 36.00
C ARG A 75 -51.72 0.90 35.86
N ARG A 76 -51.07 0.32 34.85
CA ARG A 76 -49.67 0.62 34.55
C ARG A 76 -49.52 2.06 34.07
N PHE A 77 -50.40 2.53 33.17
CA PHE A 77 -50.35 3.91 32.70
C PHE A 77 -50.65 4.95 33.79
N SER A 78 -51.58 4.66 34.70
CA SER A 78 -51.91 5.60 35.79
C SER A 78 -50.79 5.76 36.83
N ALA A 79 -49.87 4.78 36.93
CA ALA A 79 -48.72 4.85 37.81
C ALA A 79 -47.57 5.70 37.25
N ILE A 80 -47.61 6.06 35.96
CA ILE A 80 -46.56 6.83 35.30
C ILE A 80 -46.79 8.33 35.54
N ASP A 81 -45.82 8.98 36.18
CA ASP A 81 -45.76 10.45 36.32
C ASP A 81 -45.14 11.04 35.04
N VAL A 82 -45.99 11.49 34.12
CA VAL A 82 -45.59 12.01 32.80
C VAL A 82 -44.79 13.31 32.94
N GLU A 83 -45.15 14.16 33.90
CA GLU A 83 -44.43 15.41 34.17
C GLU A 83 -43.03 15.15 34.70
N ARG A 84 -42.84 14.13 35.54
CA ARG A 84 -41.49 13.71 35.98
C ARG A 84 -40.68 13.19 34.79
N VAL A 85 -41.26 12.31 33.97
CA VAL A 85 -40.60 11.76 32.77
C VAL A 85 -40.12 12.89 31.86
N ALA A 86 -40.95 13.92 31.65
CA ALA A 86 -40.58 15.08 30.85
C ALA A 86 -39.48 15.96 31.49
N ARG A 87 -39.58 16.26 32.81
CA ARG A 87 -38.59 17.09 33.52
C ARG A 87 -37.22 16.43 33.62
N GLU A 88 -37.20 15.12 33.84
CA GLU A 88 -35.97 14.35 34.10
C GLU A 88 -35.41 13.68 32.85
N LEU A 89 -36.12 13.75 31.71
CA LEU A 89 -35.79 13.02 30.49
C LEU A 89 -35.61 11.53 30.76
N ASP A 90 -36.54 10.93 31.50
CA ASP A 90 -36.51 9.51 31.87
C ASP A 90 -36.85 8.63 30.65
N VAL A 91 -35.85 8.46 29.78
CA VAL A 91 -35.94 7.65 28.56
C VAL A 91 -36.18 6.18 28.91
N THR A 92 -35.75 5.71 30.07
CA THR A 92 -35.98 4.33 30.51
C THR A 92 -37.46 4.04 30.68
N THR A 93 -38.18 4.89 31.42
CA THR A 93 -39.64 4.76 31.56
C THR A 93 -40.35 4.86 30.20
N LEU A 94 -39.91 5.74 29.29
CA LEU A 94 -40.47 5.82 27.93
C LEU A 94 -40.23 4.52 27.16
N GLN A 95 -39.02 3.99 27.18
CA GLN A 95 -38.62 2.79 26.44
C GLN A 95 -39.37 1.55 26.92
N GLU A 96 -39.59 1.42 28.23
CA GLU A 96 -40.33 0.30 28.81
C GLU A 96 -41.82 0.27 28.42
N ASN A 97 -42.39 1.42 28.08
CA ASN A 97 -43.82 1.57 27.79
C ASN A 97 -44.12 1.83 26.30
N ILE A 98 -43.09 2.08 25.47
CA ILE A 98 -43.26 2.44 24.06
C ILE A 98 -44.05 1.40 23.26
N ALA A 99 -43.81 0.10 23.51
CA ALA A 99 -44.53 -0.98 22.85
C ALA A 99 -46.01 -0.99 23.26
N SER A 100 -46.30 -0.82 24.55
CA SER A 100 -47.66 -0.79 25.08
C SER A 100 -48.47 0.40 24.56
N VAL A 101 -47.83 1.57 24.32
CA VAL A 101 -48.50 2.72 23.69
C VAL A 101 -48.71 2.49 22.20
N THR A 102 -47.70 1.96 21.52
CA THR A 102 -47.68 1.84 20.06
C THR A 102 -48.65 0.77 19.57
N PHE A 103 -48.68 -0.41 20.20
CA PHE A 103 -49.39 -1.58 19.66
C PHE A 103 -50.73 -1.88 20.33
N CYS A 104 -51.19 -1.04 21.26
CA CYS A 104 -52.48 -1.23 21.92
C CYS A 104 -53.68 -0.94 21.01
N ASN A 105 -54.75 -1.69 21.23
CA ASN A 105 -56.04 -1.53 20.56
C ASN A 105 -56.89 -0.49 21.30
N LEU A 106 -57.14 0.64 20.65
CA LEU A 106 -57.93 1.74 21.20
C LEU A 106 -59.41 1.71 20.77
N ASP A 107 -59.80 0.82 19.85
CA ASP A 107 -61.12 0.86 19.21
C ASP A 107 -62.29 0.52 20.14
N SER A 108 -62.03 -0.23 21.20
CA SER A 108 -63.05 -0.71 22.14
C SER A 108 -62.87 -0.18 23.56
N GLU A 109 -61.90 0.70 23.75
CA GLU A 109 -61.57 1.26 25.07
C GLU A 109 -62.60 2.33 25.49
N LYS A 110 -62.93 2.32 26.79
CA LYS A 110 -63.92 3.23 27.39
C LYS A 110 -63.31 3.94 28.58
N CYS A 111 -63.81 5.13 28.87
CA CYS A 111 -63.40 5.87 30.05
C CYS A 111 -63.68 5.05 31.32
N PRO A 112 -62.68 4.77 32.17
CA PRO A 112 -62.87 3.99 33.40
C PRO A 112 -63.89 4.61 34.37
N HIS A 113 -64.04 5.94 34.35
CA HIS A 113 -64.88 6.68 35.29
C HIS A 113 -66.35 6.84 34.84
N CYS A 114 -66.59 7.10 33.56
CA CYS A 114 -67.94 7.38 33.06
C CYS A 114 -68.45 6.36 32.03
N GLN A 115 -67.64 5.37 31.66
CA GLN A 115 -67.97 4.29 30.70
C GLN A 115 -68.33 4.78 29.29
N GLN A 116 -68.09 6.05 28.99
CA GLN A 116 -68.27 6.63 27.66
C GLN A 116 -67.12 6.22 26.73
N PRO A 117 -67.40 6.09 25.42
CA PRO A 117 -66.33 5.88 24.44
C PRO A 117 -65.39 7.09 24.40
N ILE A 118 -64.15 6.84 23.98
CA ILE A 118 -63.17 7.90 23.75
C ILE A 118 -63.68 8.83 22.64
N ASP A 119 -63.46 10.14 22.79
CA ASP A 119 -63.80 11.12 21.77
C ASP A 119 -63.19 10.72 20.40
N PRO A 120 -63.98 10.71 19.31
CA PRO A 120 -63.50 10.26 18.00
C PRO A 120 -62.32 11.07 17.43
N VAL A 121 -62.19 12.36 17.77
CA VAL A 121 -61.07 13.19 17.30
C VAL A 121 -59.81 12.84 18.09
N LEU A 122 -59.91 12.73 19.42
CA LEU A 122 -58.80 12.27 20.27
C LEU A 122 -58.34 10.87 19.89
N LEU A 123 -59.27 9.95 19.60
CA LEU A 123 -58.95 8.60 19.13
C LEU A 123 -58.15 8.63 17.83
N LYS A 124 -58.50 9.51 16.88
CA LYS A 124 -57.72 9.70 15.64
C LYS A 124 -56.32 10.24 15.93
N VAL A 125 -56.18 11.21 16.82
CA VAL A 125 -54.87 11.75 17.22
C VAL A 125 -53.99 10.66 17.82
N LEU A 126 -54.53 9.84 18.72
CA LEU A 126 -53.81 8.72 19.33
C LEU A 126 -53.40 7.67 18.28
N LYS A 127 -54.30 7.28 17.38
CA LYS A 127 -53.97 6.35 16.28
C LYS A 127 -52.90 6.90 15.34
N MET A 128 -52.93 8.20 15.05
CA MET A 128 -51.88 8.86 14.28
C MET A 128 -50.55 8.85 15.03
N ALA A 129 -50.55 9.08 16.35
CA ALA A 129 -49.36 8.98 17.18
C ALA A 129 -48.81 7.55 17.16
N GLN A 130 -49.65 6.52 17.31
CA GLN A 130 -49.23 5.12 17.25
C GLN A 130 -48.56 4.76 15.91
N LEU A 131 -49.16 5.16 14.78
CA LEU A 131 -48.58 4.94 13.45
C LEU A 131 -47.25 5.69 13.29
N THR A 132 -47.18 6.91 13.82
CA THR A 132 -45.95 7.72 13.78
C THR A 132 -44.85 7.05 14.58
N ILE A 133 -45.13 6.61 15.81
CA ILE A 133 -44.14 5.93 16.68
C ILE A 133 -43.69 4.62 16.05
N GLU A 134 -44.60 3.82 15.51
CA GLU A 134 -44.26 2.56 14.83
C GLU A 134 -43.34 2.78 13.62
N TYR A 135 -43.60 3.81 12.82
CA TYR A 135 -42.73 4.20 11.72
C TYR A 135 -41.36 4.70 12.19
N LEU A 136 -41.30 5.45 13.29
CA LEU A 136 -40.04 5.91 13.89
C LEU A 136 -39.22 4.75 14.44
N LEU A 137 -39.84 3.77 15.10
CA LEU A 137 -39.17 2.55 15.56
C LEU A 137 -38.60 1.75 14.39
N HIS A 138 -39.40 1.56 13.33
CA HIS A 138 -38.90 0.91 12.11
C HIS A 138 -37.73 1.69 11.48
N SER A 139 -37.83 3.01 11.42
CA SER A 139 -36.76 3.85 10.87
C SER A 139 -35.47 3.74 11.69
N GLN A 140 -35.59 3.68 13.02
CA GLN A 140 -34.44 3.47 13.92
C GLN A 140 -33.77 2.12 13.65
N GLU A 141 -34.54 1.03 13.58
CA GLU A 141 -34.02 -0.30 13.28
C GLU A 141 -33.38 -0.36 11.89
N TYR A 142 -34.06 0.23 10.89
CA TYR A 142 -33.57 0.30 9.52
C TYR A 142 -32.22 1.05 9.44
N LEU A 143 -32.15 2.24 10.04
CA LEU A 143 -30.94 3.04 10.03
C LEU A 143 -29.81 2.35 10.80
N THR A 144 -30.10 1.73 11.94
CA THR A 144 -29.10 0.99 12.74
C THR A 144 -28.54 -0.19 11.97
N ALA A 145 -29.40 -1.00 11.35
CA ALA A 145 -28.97 -2.13 10.53
C ALA A 145 -28.20 -1.68 9.29
N SER A 146 -28.63 -0.60 8.64
CA SER A 146 -27.95 -0.01 7.48
C SER A 146 -26.57 0.51 7.85
N MET A 147 -26.44 1.22 8.99
CA MET A 147 -25.16 1.70 9.50
C MET A 147 -24.21 0.54 9.79
N ALA A 148 -24.66 -0.48 10.52
CA ALA A 148 -23.84 -1.66 10.83
C ALA A 148 -23.32 -2.36 9.57
N LEU A 149 -24.17 -2.52 8.55
CA LEU A 149 -23.77 -3.10 7.27
C LEU A 149 -22.72 -2.24 6.54
N GLN A 150 -22.89 -0.92 6.54
CA GLN A 150 -21.90 0.00 5.93
C GLN A 150 -20.57 -0.01 6.69
N GLU A 151 -20.60 -0.09 8.02
CA GLU A 151 -19.40 -0.19 8.85
C GLU A 151 -18.63 -1.50 8.58
N GLU A 152 -19.33 -2.62 8.45
CA GLU A 152 -18.72 -3.91 8.10
C GLU A 152 -18.07 -3.87 6.71
N GLN A 153 -18.77 -3.29 5.72
CA GLN A 153 -18.23 -3.11 4.37
C GLN A 153 -16.98 -2.21 4.37
N LEU A 154 -17.00 -1.13 5.15
CA LEU A 154 -15.85 -0.26 5.31
C LEU A 154 -14.65 -1.00 5.94
N GLN A 155 -14.89 -1.80 6.97
CA GLN A 155 -13.82 -2.59 7.60
C GLN A 155 -13.22 -3.60 6.62
N ALA A 156 -14.06 -4.35 5.90
CA ALA A 156 -13.61 -5.31 4.90
C ALA A 156 -12.75 -4.67 3.79
N THR A 157 -13.18 -3.51 3.27
CA THR A 157 -12.44 -2.77 2.24
C THR A 157 -11.12 -2.20 2.76
N LEU A 158 -11.06 -1.74 4.02
CA LEU A 158 -9.82 -1.29 4.65
C LEU A 158 -8.81 -2.45 4.82
N GLU A 159 -9.28 -3.63 5.18
CA GLU A 159 -8.43 -4.82 5.25
C GLU A 159 -7.88 -5.22 3.89
N GLU A 160 -8.71 -5.19 2.85
CA GLU A 160 -8.30 -5.47 1.47
C GLU A 160 -7.28 -4.45 0.97
N LEU A 161 -7.49 -3.16 1.24
CA LEU A 161 -6.52 -2.10 0.94
C LEU A 161 -5.19 -2.35 1.64
N LYS A 162 -5.21 -2.76 2.91
CA LYS A 162 -3.99 -3.07 3.65
C LYS A 162 -3.24 -4.26 3.02
N ARG A 163 -3.95 -5.32 2.65
CA ARG A 163 -3.36 -6.51 2.00
C ARG A 163 -2.76 -6.17 0.64
N THR A 164 -3.50 -5.44 -0.19
CA THR A 164 -3.03 -5.03 -1.54
C THR A 164 -1.82 -4.10 -1.47
N LYS A 165 -1.78 -3.18 -0.50
CA LYS A 165 -0.59 -2.34 -0.25
C LYS A 165 0.63 -3.17 0.12
N GLN A 166 0.49 -4.14 1.03
CA GLN A 166 1.59 -5.02 1.41
C GLN A 166 2.13 -5.83 0.22
N GLU A 167 1.25 -6.33 -0.63
CA GLU A 167 1.65 -7.05 -1.84
C GLU A 167 2.37 -6.13 -2.84
N LEU A 168 1.90 -4.89 -3.00
CA LEU A 168 2.55 -3.89 -3.86
C LEU A 168 3.96 -3.55 -3.36
N ASP A 169 4.13 -3.35 -2.05
CA ASP A 169 5.45 -3.10 -1.44
C ASP A 169 6.40 -4.29 -1.65
N LYS A 170 5.89 -5.52 -1.52
CA LYS A 170 6.66 -6.74 -1.79
C LYS A 170 7.10 -6.83 -3.26
N GLN A 171 6.16 -6.63 -4.19
CA GLN A 171 6.45 -6.62 -5.63
C GLN A 171 7.46 -5.52 -6.01
N ALA A 172 7.39 -4.36 -5.37
CA ALA A 172 8.36 -3.29 -5.59
C ALA A 172 9.79 -3.69 -5.17
N GLU A 173 9.94 -4.37 -4.03
CA GLU A 173 11.26 -4.85 -3.59
C GLU A 173 11.78 -6.01 -4.47
N GLU A 174 10.90 -6.92 -4.89
CA GLU A 174 11.26 -7.98 -5.86
C GLU A 174 11.74 -7.38 -7.20
N LEU A 175 11.01 -6.38 -7.74
CA LEU A 175 11.40 -5.68 -8.96
C LEU A 175 12.75 -4.99 -8.82
N LYS A 176 13.02 -4.38 -7.67
CA LYS A 176 14.32 -3.77 -7.36
C LYS A 176 15.43 -4.82 -7.34
N GLY A 177 15.20 -5.97 -6.69
CA GLY A 177 16.12 -7.10 -6.68
C GLY A 177 16.45 -7.61 -8.08
N VAL A 178 15.42 -7.88 -8.89
CA VAL A 178 15.58 -8.33 -10.28
C VAL A 178 16.33 -7.29 -11.13
N LYS A 179 16.07 -6.00 -10.94
CA LYS A 179 16.77 -4.91 -11.65
C LYS A 179 18.25 -4.87 -11.28
N GLU A 180 18.60 -5.07 -10.01
CA GLU A 180 19.99 -5.14 -9.56
C GLU A 180 20.71 -6.36 -10.12
N GLU A 181 20.08 -7.53 -10.11
CA GLU A 181 20.64 -8.75 -10.73
C GLU A 181 20.85 -8.56 -12.23
N SER A 182 19.87 -8.00 -12.93
CA SER A 182 19.99 -7.67 -14.36
C SER A 182 21.18 -6.75 -14.61
N ARG A 183 21.36 -5.72 -13.77
CA ARG A 183 22.52 -4.81 -13.87
C ARG A 183 23.85 -5.56 -13.65
N LYS A 184 23.93 -6.45 -12.66
CA LYS A 184 25.11 -7.27 -12.38
C LYS A 184 25.44 -8.19 -13.57
N ARG A 185 24.43 -8.91 -14.09
CA ARG A 185 24.58 -9.79 -15.27
C ARG A 185 25.03 -9.02 -16.51
N LYS A 186 24.46 -7.84 -16.78
CA LYS A 186 24.88 -6.97 -17.89
C LYS A 186 26.36 -6.56 -17.78
N LYS A 187 26.82 -6.18 -16.59
CA LYS A 187 28.25 -5.86 -16.34
C LYS A 187 29.16 -7.07 -16.56
N MET A 188 28.75 -8.24 -16.08
CA MET A 188 29.49 -9.49 -16.26
C MET A 188 29.62 -9.85 -17.75
N ILE A 189 28.52 -9.79 -18.50
CA ILE A 189 28.51 -10.05 -19.94
C ILE A 189 29.40 -9.05 -20.68
N ALA A 190 29.32 -7.75 -20.36
CA ALA A 190 30.18 -6.73 -20.97
C ALA A 190 31.67 -7.00 -20.70
N THR A 191 32.01 -7.44 -19.48
CA THR A 191 33.39 -7.79 -19.11
C THR A 191 33.86 -9.03 -19.87
N GLN A 192 33.03 -10.07 -19.95
CA GLN A 192 33.34 -11.27 -20.74
C GLN A 192 33.52 -10.94 -22.23
N GLN A 193 32.66 -10.09 -22.78
CA GLN A 193 32.76 -9.64 -24.17
C GLN A 193 34.07 -8.87 -24.42
N LEU A 194 34.49 -8.01 -23.48
CA LEU A 194 35.78 -7.31 -23.57
C LEU A 194 36.96 -8.30 -23.54
N LEU A 195 36.93 -9.29 -22.65
CA LEU A 195 37.96 -10.33 -22.58
C LEU A 195 38.04 -11.15 -23.87
N LEU A 196 36.88 -11.50 -24.45
CA LEU A 196 36.80 -12.17 -25.75
C LEU A 196 37.34 -11.29 -26.87
N GLN A 197 36.99 -9.99 -26.90
CA GLN A 197 37.50 -9.05 -27.92
C GLN A 197 39.02 -8.84 -27.83
N ALA A 198 39.56 -8.72 -26.61
CA ALA A 198 41.01 -8.71 -26.41
C ALA A 198 41.64 -10.01 -26.92
N GLY A 199 41.05 -11.17 -26.60
CA GLY A 199 41.45 -12.49 -27.10
C GLY A 199 41.39 -12.64 -28.62
N THR A 200 40.35 -12.11 -29.28
CA THR A 200 40.21 -12.15 -30.74
C THR A 200 41.14 -11.18 -31.46
N ASN A 201 41.71 -10.18 -30.77
CA ASN A 201 42.77 -9.36 -31.34
C ASN A 201 44.17 -9.90 -31.03
N ASN A 202 44.28 -10.97 -30.21
CA ASN A 202 45.52 -11.68 -29.90
C ASN A 202 45.85 -12.78 -30.92
N TYR A 203 45.56 -12.57 -32.20
CA TYR A 203 46.14 -13.42 -33.23
C TYR A 203 47.62 -13.08 -33.40
N HIS A 204 48.48 -14.05 -33.23
CA HIS A 204 49.92 -13.90 -33.41
C HIS A 204 50.24 -14.03 -34.90
N LYS A 205 50.39 -12.88 -35.58
CA LYS A 205 50.77 -12.82 -37.00
C LYS A 205 52.25 -13.17 -37.18
N CYS A 206 52.55 -13.99 -38.18
CA CYS A 206 53.92 -14.20 -38.61
C CYS A 206 54.44 -12.93 -39.29
N GLN A 207 55.66 -12.51 -38.98
CA GLN A 207 56.28 -11.32 -39.58
C GLN A 207 56.99 -11.62 -40.90
N LEU A 208 57.03 -12.90 -41.28
CA LEU A 208 57.74 -13.40 -42.45
C LEU A 208 56.76 -13.94 -43.52
N CYS A 209 55.47 -14.02 -43.20
CA CYS A 209 54.38 -14.33 -44.14
C CYS A 209 53.01 -13.92 -43.56
N ASP A 210 51.96 -13.92 -44.38
CA ASP A 210 50.62 -13.43 -43.99
C ASP A 210 49.79 -14.38 -43.10
N LYS A 211 50.42 -15.39 -42.48
CA LYS A 211 49.70 -16.36 -41.62
C LYS A 211 49.52 -15.82 -40.20
N ALA A 212 48.32 -15.98 -39.66
CA ALA A 212 47.97 -15.61 -38.30
C ALA A 212 47.56 -16.85 -37.49
N PHE A 213 48.01 -16.91 -36.23
CA PHE A 213 47.79 -18.06 -35.36
C PHE A 213 47.04 -17.66 -34.10
N MET A 214 46.15 -18.52 -33.61
CA MET A 214 45.38 -18.29 -32.38
C MET A 214 46.21 -18.29 -31.10
N ASN A 215 47.41 -18.88 -31.12
CA ASN A 215 48.27 -18.99 -29.93
C ASN A 215 49.73 -18.80 -30.34
N TYR A 216 50.52 -18.18 -29.45
CA TYR A 216 51.94 -17.87 -29.69
C TYR A 216 52.77 -19.12 -29.91
N SER A 217 52.47 -20.21 -29.19
CA SER A 217 53.13 -21.51 -29.35
C SER A 217 53.00 -22.06 -30.77
N TYR A 218 51.83 -21.89 -31.40
CA TYR A 218 51.62 -22.29 -32.79
C TYR A 218 52.36 -21.38 -33.78
N LEU A 219 52.45 -20.07 -33.49
CA LEU A 219 53.29 -19.17 -34.29
C LEU A 219 54.77 -19.57 -34.20
N GLN A 220 55.28 -19.83 -32.99
CA GLN A 220 56.68 -20.24 -32.79
C GLN A 220 56.99 -21.54 -33.53
N ALA A 221 56.13 -22.55 -33.39
CA ALA A 221 56.28 -23.81 -34.13
C ALA A 221 56.22 -23.61 -35.65
N HIS A 222 55.45 -22.63 -36.14
CA HIS A 222 55.41 -22.26 -37.56
C HIS A 222 56.73 -21.62 -38.01
N ILE A 223 57.24 -20.63 -37.26
CA ILE A 223 58.53 -19.96 -37.55
C ILE A 223 59.66 -20.99 -37.55
N GLN A 224 59.75 -21.86 -36.54
CA GLN A 224 60.80 -22.87 -36.43
C GLN A 224 60.85 -23.83 -37.62
N ARG A 225 59.68 -24.18 -38.21
CA ARG A 225 59.58 -25.17 -39.30
C ARG A 225 59.68 -24.58 -40.69
N ARG A 226 59.33 -23.30 -40.87
CA ARG A 226 59.18 -22.66 -42.19
C ARG A 226 60.11 -21.45 -42.38
N HIS A 227 60.67 -20.94 -41.31
CA HIS A 227 61.53 -19.76 -41.26
C HIS A 227 62.76 -20.01 -40.36
N THR A 228 63.33 -21.22 -40.43
CA THR A 228 64.42 -21.70 -39.57
C THR A 228 65.67 -20.82 -39.68
N GLU A 229 66.04 -20.37 -40.88
CA GLU A 229 67.23 -19.53 -41.13
C GLU A 229 67.10 -18.09 -40.61
N ALA A 230 65.88 -17.57 -40.44
CA ALA A 230 65.62 -16.22 -39.93
C ALA A 230 65.39 -16.18 -38.40
N SER A 231 65.21 -17.33 -37.76
CA SER A 231 64.91 -17.43 -36.33
C SER A 231 66.13 -17.11 -35.46
N GLU A 232 67.32 -17.58 -35.86
CA GLU A 232 68.55 -17.47 -35.06
C GLU A 232 69.10 -16.02 -35.01
N ALA A 233 68.97 -15.26 -36.10
CA ALA A 233 69.41 -13.86 -36.13
C ALA A 233 68.45 -12.91 -35.38
N GLY A 234 67.14 -13.23 -35.34
CA GLY A 234 66.13 -12.43 -34.65
C GLY A 234 66.06 -12.65 -33.14
N GLU A 235 66.53 -13.80 -32.64
CA GLU A 235 66.52 -14.14 -31.21
C GLU A 235 67.47 -13.25 -30.39
N TYR A 236 68.64 -12.91 -30.91
CA TYR A 236 69.61 -12.08 -30.19
C TYR A 236 69.10 -10.65 -29.94
N GLY A 237 68.44 -10.05 -30.94
CA GLY A 237 67.81 -8.74 -30.82
C GLY A 237 66.61 -8.73 -29.88
N LYS A 238 65.79 -9.79 -29.90
CA LYS A 238 64.67 -9.96 -28.97
C LYS A 238 65.13 -10.17 -27.53
N LYS A 239 66.21 -10.93 -27.30
CA LYS A 239 66.78 -11.12 -25.96
C LYS A 239 67.20 -9.79 -25.34
N LYS A 240 67.90 -8.95 -26.11
CA LYS A 240 68.30 -7.61 -25.67
C LYS A 240 67.09 -6.69 -25.39
N GLN A 241 66.03 -6.80 -26.20
CA GLN A 241 64.80 -6.03 -26.00
C GLN A 241 64.00 -6.50 -24.78
N VAL A 242 64.01 -7.80 -24.49
CA VAL A 242 63.41 -8.38 -23.27
C VAL A 242 64.18 -7.95 -22.04
N GLU A 243 65.52 -8.02 -22.06
CA GLU A 243 66.39 -7.56 -20.97
C GLU A 243 66.16 -6.07 -20.68
N GLN A 244 66.13 -5.23 -21.72
CA GLN A 244 65.81 -3.80 -21.58
C GLN A 244 64.43 -3.55 -20.97
N MET A 245 63.43 -4.34 -21.35
CA MET A 245 62.07 -4.21 -20.81
C MET A 245 61.97 -4.72 -19.37
N GLU A 246 62.75 -5.74 -19.00
CA GLU A 246 62.88 -6.22 -17.63
C GLU A 246 63.52 -5.16 -16.72
N ASP A 247 64.55 -4.47 -17.21
CA ASP A 247 65.18 -3.34 -16.51
C ASP A 247 64.19 -2.18 -16.30
N GLU A 248 63.44 -1.79 -17.34
CA GLU A 248 62.41 -0.75 -17.25
C GLU A 248 61.30 -1.14 -16.25
N ILE A 249 60.87 -2.42 -16.23
CA ILE A 249 59.89 -2.92 -15.27
C ILE A 249 60.44 -2.86 -13.84
N GLN A 250 61.72 -3.20 -13.64
CA GLN A 250 62.35 -3.10 -12.33
C GLN A 250 62.42 -1.64 -11.87
N GLU A 251 62.79 -0.71 -12.75
CA GLU A 251 62.81 0.72 -12.45
C GLU A 251 61.43 1.24 -12.06
N LEU A 252 60.39 0.89 -12.83
CA LEU A 252 59.02 1.29 -12.52
C LEU A 252 58.52 0.71 -11.19
N ARG A 253 58.87 -0.55 -10.87
CA ARG A 253 58.55 -1.17 -9.57
C ARG A 253 59.23 -0.43 -8.42
N MET A 254 60.47 0.01 -8.60
CA MET A 254 61.21 0.76 -7.59
C MET A 254 60.58 2.14 -7.36
N LYS A 255 60.27 2.88 -8.43
CA LYS A 255 59.54 4.16 -8.35
C LYS A 255 58.16 4.00 -7.70
N LEU A 256 57.44 2.92 -7.98
CA LEU A 256 56.16 2.65 -7.35
C LEU A 256 56.30 2.42 -5.83
N LYS A 257 57.32 1.65 -5.41
CA LYS A 257 57.59 1.44 -3.98
C LYS A 257 57.96 2.74 -3.27
N GLU A 258 58.81 3.56 -3.89
CA GLU A 258 59.23 4.85 -3.34
C GLU A 258 58.05 5.82 -3.17
N THR A 259 57.22 5.97 -4.21
CA THR A 259 56.02 6.81 -4.14
C THR A 259 55.03 6.28 -3.10
N HIS A 260 54.89 4.96 -2.97
CA HIS A 260 54.04 4.35 -1.95
C HIS A 260 54.51 4.66 -0.53
N THR A 261 55.79 4.49 -0.22
CA THR A 261 56.33 4.80 1.10
C THR A 261 56.25 6.29 1.42
N GLN A 262 56.44 7.15 0.41
CA GLN A 262 56.33 8.60 0.59
C GLN A 262 54.90 9.03 0.94
N LEU A 263 53.89 8.43 0.31
CA LEU A 263 52.49 8.65 0.64
C LEU A 263 52.12 8.10 2.02
N GLU A 264 52.68 6.98 2.45
CA GLU A 264 52.49 6.46 3.81
C GLU A 264 53.05 7.41 4.86
N ILE A 265 54.27 7.92 4.66
CA ILE A 265 54.89 8.90 5.55
C ILE A 265 54.06 10.19 5.61
N GLU A 266 53.57 10.68 4.47
CA GLU A 266 52.73 11.88 4.43
C GLU A 266 51.40 11.67 5.19
N ARG A 267 50.78 10.50 5.02
CA ARG A 267 49.56 10.11 5.74
C ARG A 267 49.80 10.00 7.25
N GLU A 268 50.93 9.43 7.67
CA GLU A 268 51.33 9.37 9.08
C GLU A 268 51.61 10.76 9.65
N ALA A 269 52.29 11.62 8.89
CA ALA A 269 52.53 13.01 9.29
C ALA A 269 51.22 13.80 9.42
N GLU A 270 50.26 13.60 8.51
CA GLU A 270 48.96 14.25 8.57
C GLU A 270 48.12 13.76 9.76
N THR A 271 48.09 12.45 10.02
CA THR A 271 47.42 11.90 11.20
C THR A 271 48.07 12.40 12.50
N GLN A 272 49.40 12.46 12.58
CA GLN A 272 50.10 13.05 13.72
C GLN A 272 49.75 14.54 13.88
N ARG A 273 49.70 15.33 12.80
CA ARG A 273 49.26 16.73 12.84
C ARG A 273 47.84 16.85 13.38
N ARG A 274 46.91 16.01 12.93
CA ARG A 274 45.52 15.98 13.43
C ARG A 274 45.47 15.64 14.91
N VAL A 275 46.24 14.67 15.38
CA VAL A 275 46.35 14.33 16.81
C VAL A 275 46.96 15.48 17.62
N GLN A 276 47.99 16.15 17.09
CA GLN A 276 48.60 17.32 17.74
C GLN A 276 47.64 18.50 17.85
N VAL A 277 46.87 18.78 16.79
CA VAL A 277 45.81 19.79 16.81
C VAL A 277 44.73 19.40 17.82
N TRP A 278 44.26 18.15 17.79
CA TRP A 278 43.28 17.65 18.77
C TRP A 278 43.77 17.83 20.21
N LYS A 279 45.03 17.47 20.51
CA LYS A 279 45.65 17.68 21.83
C LYS A 279 45.76 19.15 22.23
N LYS A 280 46.06 20.06 21.29
CA LYS A 280 46.30 21.48 21.59
C LYS A 280 45.02 22.32 21.71
N SER A 281 44.00 22.06 20.89
CA SER A 281 42.82 22.95 20.80
C SER A 281 41.50 22.28 21.16
N VAL A 282 41.37 20.96 21.01
CA VAL A 282 40.11 20.25 21.29
C VAL A 282 40.12 19.65 22.70
N PHE A 283 41.23 19.01 23.09
CA PHE A 283 41.37 18.37 24.39
C PHE A 283 41.23 19.34 25.59
N PRO A 284 41.84 20.55 25.62
CA PRO A 284 41.67 21.46 26.75
C PRO A 284 40.25 22.02 26.88
N ARG A 285 39.52 22.11 25.75
CA ARG A 285 38.14 22.60 25.71
C ARG A 285 37.18 21.56 26.30
N ILE A 286 37.34 20.30 25.91
CA ILE A 286 36.58 19.16 26.47
C ILE A 286 36.96 18.93 27.95
N TRP A 287 38.24 19.03 28.30
CA TRP A 287 38.72 18.92 29.69
C TRP A 287 38.15 20.03 30.60
N GLY A 288 37.97 21.24 30.07
CA GLY A 288 37.32 22.35 30.77
C GLY A 288 35.82 22.18 30.97
N GLU A 289 35.13 21.50 30.04
CA GLU A 289 33.69 21.19 30.11
C GLU A 289 33.38 19.94 30.97
N MET A 290 34.36 19.07 31.24
CA MET A 290 34.21 17.95 32.16
C MET A 290 34.26 18.40 33.62
N GLY A 291 33.13 18.21 34.33
CA GLY A 291 33.07 18.36 35.79
C GLY A 291 34.03 17.39 36.52
N GLU A 292 34.32 17.66 37.79
CA GLU A 292 35.35 16.95 38.60
C GLU A 292 35.17 15.41 38.68
N GLY A 293 33.99 14.89 38.35
CA GLY A 293 33.74 13.46 38.19
C GLY A 293 34.45 12.86 36.96
N GLY A 294 34.29 13.46 35.78
CA GLY A 294 34.81 12.91 34.52
C GLY A 294 36.34 13.03 34.34
N ARG A 295 36.99 13.92 35.09
CA ARG A 295 38.46 14.06 35.07
C ARG A 295 39.19 12.93 35.83
N ARG A 296 38.50 12.23 36.74
CA ARG A 296 39.09 11.11 37.51
C ARG A 296 39.17 9.81 36.71
N ASP A 297 38.23 9.58 35.80
CA ASP A 297 38.15 8.34 35.01
C ASP A 297 39.24 8.23 33.93
N ILE A 298 39.84 9.34 33.50
CA ILE A 298 40.91 9.36 32.47
C ILE A 298 42.27 8.96 33.04
N TYR A 299 42.48 9.04 34.36
CA TYR A 299 43.74 8.65 35.02
C TYR A 299 43.81 7.16 35.41
N PHE A 300 42.78 6.36 35.11
CA PHE A 300 42.68 4.95 35.55
C PHE A 300 42.58 3.91 34.43
N SER A 301 42.94 4.24 33.18
CA SER A 301 43.11 3.28 32.07
C SER A 301 44.43 3.46 31.34
#